data_AF-A0A1F5EBU3-F1
#
_entry.id   AF-A0A1F5EBU3-F1
#
_cell.length_a   1.000
_cell.length_b   1.000
_cell.length_c   1.000
_cell.angle_alpha   90.00
_cell.angle_beta   90.00
_cell.angle_gamma   90.00
#
_symmetry.space_group_name_H-M   'P 1'
#
loop_
_entity.id
_entity.type
_entity.pdbx_description
1 polymer ?
#
loop_
_entity_poly.entity_id
_entity_poly.type
_entity_poly.pdbx_seq_one_letter_code
_entity_poly.pdbx_strand_id
1 'polypeptide(L)'
;MERVLRSQSDYKQTMLRNQLTSLLLYEAITTTRAKAKALLPFANRFLTRTKVGGLNAQKLAHQLLLDKNAVKKLFEDILPRFSPEDSNYLRSISAGFRSGDSAEMAVVALLKSAKPVVAPKTPATKEAKTKAKK
;
A
#
# COMPACT_ATOMS: atom_id res chain seq x y z
N MET A 1 -8.82 -27.08 7.72
CA MET A 1 -7.87 -26.67 8.77
C MET A 1 -6.73 -25.90 8.13
N GLU A 2 -6.71 -24.57 8.22
CA GLU A 2 -5.56 -23.79 7.72
C GLU A 2 -4.35 -24.05 8.61
N ARG A 3 -3.28 -24.62 8.04
CA ARG A 3 -2.01 -24.86 8.73
C ARG A 3 -1.42 -23.50 9.15
N VAL A 4 -1.47 -23.25 10.45
CA VAL A 4 -0.80 -22.13 11.10
C VAL A 4 0.71 -22.34 10.96
N LEU A 5 1.36 -21.52 10.13
CA LEU A 5 2.82 -21.39 10.09
C LEU A 5 3.33 -21.20 11.53
N ARG A 6 4.26 -22.06 11.95
CA ARG A 6 4.85 -22.17 13.31
C ARG A 6 4.73 -20.88 14.14
N SER A 7 3.92 -20.95 15.19
CA SER A 7 3.52 -19.82 16.03
C SER A 7 4.66 -19.37 16.96
N GLN A 8 5.49 -18.45 16.48
CA GLN A 8 5.97 -17.34 17.30
C GLN A 8 5.21 -16.12 16.79
N SER A 9 4.22 -15.65 17.54
CA SER A 9 3.26 -14.60 17.12
C SER A 9 3.97 -13.39 16.51
N ASP A 10 5.12 -13.05 17.09
CA ASP A 10 5.88 -11.85 16.77
C ASP A 10 6.56 -11.98 15.41
N TYR A 11 7.11 -13.17 15.11
CA TYR A 11 7.72 -13.44 13.81
C TYR A 11 6.70 -13.31 12.68
N LYS A 12 5.50 -13.87 12.87
CA LYS A 12 4.43 -13.78 11.86
C LYS A 12 4.01 -12.33 11.61
N GLN A 13 3.88 -11.53 12.67
CA GLN A 13 3.53 -10.12 12.52
C GLN A 13 4.62 -9.33 11.79
N THR A 14 5.88 -9.49 12.19
CA THR A 14 7.03 -8.83 11.53
C THR A 14 7.12 -9.23 10.07
N MET A 15 6.88 -10.51 9.76
CA MET A 15 6.86 -11.01 8.39
C MET A 15 5.75 -10.36 7.54
N LEU A 16 4.53 -10.18 8.08
CA LEU A 16 3.45 -9.49 7.38
C LEU A 16 3.75 -7.99 7.18
N ARG A 17 4.39 -7.34 8.16
CA ARG A 17 4.84 -5.94 8.04
C ARG A 17 5.90 -5.78 6.96
N ASN A 18 6.86 -6.70 6.88
CA ASN A 18 7.85 -6.75 5.82
C ASN A 18 7.18 -6.86 4.44
N GLN A 19 6.26 -7.83 4.28
CA GLN A 19 5.56 -8.02 3.02
C GLN A 19 4.71 -6.82 2.61
N LEU A 20 4.00 -6.20 3.57
CA LEU A 20 3.23 -4.98 3.33
C LEU A 20 4.15 -3.84 2.86
N THR A 21 5.29 -3.66 3.52
CA THR A 21 6.27 -2.62 3.16
C THR A 21 6.79 -2.84 1.74
N SER A 22 7.21 -4.06 1.40
CA SER A 22 7.63 -4.42 0.04
C SER A 22 6.51 -4.21 -0.98
N LEU A 23 5.27 -4.55 -0.63
CA LEU A 23 4.13 -4.36 -1.52
C LEU A 23 3.88 -2.90 -1.85
N LEU A 24 4.01 -1.99 -0.88
CA LEU A 24 3.82 -0.56 -1.15
C LEU A 24 4.97 0.04 -1.97
N LEU A 25 6.20 -0.44 -1.76
CA LEU A 25 7.36 0.02 -2.53
C LEU A 25 7.27 -0.43 -4.00
N TYR A 26 7.02 -1.71 -4.25
CA TYR A 26 7.10 -2.30 -5.59
C TYR A 26 5.75 -2.45 -6.30
N GLU A 27 4.64 -2.16 -5.62
CA GLU A 27 3.25 -2.29 -6.09
C GLU A 27 2.78 -3.71 -6.42
N ALA A 28 3.71 -4.65 -6.62
CA ALA A 28 3.48 -6.07 -6.78
C ALA A 28 4.58 -6.90 -6.11
N ILE A 29 4.18 -8.03 -5.49
CA ILE A 29 5.11 -9.00 -4.89
C ILE A 29 4.70 -10.43 -5.21
N THR A 30 5.68 -11.31 -5.33
CA THR A 30 5.47 -12.74 -5.58
C THR A 30 5.76 -13.52 -4.31
N THR A 31 4.77 -14.22 -3.76
CA THR A 31 4.87 -14.94 -2.49
C THR A 31 4.16 -16.28 -2.56
N THR A 32 4.18 -17.08 -1.49
CA THR A 32 3.39 -18.34 -1.47
C THR A 32 1.91 -18.05 -1.24
N ARG A 33 1.02 -18.88 -1.77
CA ARG A 33 -0.44 -18.70 -1.66
C ARG A 33 -0.91 -18.58 -0.21
N ALA A 34 -0.34 -19.36 0.71
CA ALA A 34 -0.66 -19.27 2.13
C ALA A 34 -0.32 -17.89 2.72
N LYS A 35 0.82 -17.31 2.33
CA LYS A 35 1.25 -15.97 2.77
C LYS A 35 0.40 -14.89 2.13
N ALA A 36 0.12 -14.99 0.84
CA ALA A 36 -0.77 -14.07 0.12
C ALA A 36 -2.16 -14.01 0.77
N LYS A 37 -2.74 -15.17 1.12
CA LYS A 37 -4.05 -15.24 1.78
C LYS A 37 -4.07 -14.55 3.14
N ALA A 38 -2.99 -14.63 3.91
CA ALA A 38 -2.85 -13.92 5.18
C ALA A 38 -2.61 -12.41 5.00
N LEU A 39 -1.86 -12.02 3.96
CA LEU A 39 -1.52 -10.63 3.68
C LEU A 39 -2.72 -9.79 3.22
N LEU A 40 -3.59 -10.36 2.37
CA LEU A 40 -4.74 -9.63 1.79
C LEU A 40 -5.64 -8.95 2.83
N PRO A 41 -6.22 -9.64 3.83
CA PRO A 41 -7.10 -9.00 4.81
C PRO A 41 -6.35 -8.00 5.69
N PHE A 42 -5.07 -8.26 5.99
CA PHE A 42 -4.22 -7.37 6.77
C PHE A 42 -3.95 -6.06 6.03
N ALA A 43 -3.53 -6.15 4.77
CA ALA A 43 -3.18 -5.02 3.93
C ALA A 43 -4.41 -4.20 3.50
N ASN A 44 -5.54 -4.85 3.17
CA ASN A 44 -6.78 -4.14 2.86
C ASN A 44 -7.28 -3.34 4.08
N ARG A 45 -7.29 -3.94 5.28
CA ARG A 45 -7.69 -3.23 6.52
C ARG A 45 -6.76 -2.06 6.82
N PHE A 46 -5.46 -2.22 6.58
CA PHE A 46 -4.49 -1.14 6.70
C PHE A 46 -4.80 0.02 5.75
N LEU A 47 -4.97 -0.27 4.45
CA LEU A 47 -5.25 0.74 3.43
C LEU A 47 -6.55 1.52 3.71
N THR A 48 -7.62 0.82 4.12
CA THR A 48 -8.87 1.47 4.53
C THR A 48 -8.67 2.44 5.70
N ARG A 49 -7.87 2.07 6.71
CA ARG A 49 -7.60 2.93 7.86
C ARG A 49 -6.74 4.14 7.48
N THR A 50 -5.74 3.96 6.63
CA THR A 50 -4.83 5.05 6.23
C THR A 50 -5.49 6.05 5.28
N LYS A 51 -6.48 5.62 4.50
CA LYS A 51 -7.22 6.45 3.54
C LYS A 51 -8.04 7.56 4.19
N VAL A 52 -8.51 7.36 5.42
CA VAL A 52 -9.20 8.41 6.20
C VAL A 52 -8.30 9.63 6.41
N GLY A 53 -6.98 9.45 6.39
CA GLY A 53 -6.00 10.52 6.51
C GLY A 53 -5.85 11.05 7.94
N GLY A 54 -5.22 12.22 8.05
CA GLY A 54 -4.92 12.88 9.33
C GLY A 54 -3.72 12.32 10.10
N LEU A 55 -3.48 12.88 11.29
CA LEU A 55 -2.32 12.53 12.13
C LEU A 55 -2.35 11.07 12.60
N ASN A 56 -3.53 10.53 12.89
CA ASN A 56 -3.66 9.15 13.37
C ASN A 56 -3.31 8.13 12.28
N ALA A 57 -3.68 8.40 11.03
CA ALA A 57 -3.30 7.57 9.89
C ALA A 57 -1.79 7.58 9.66
N GLN A 58 -1.15 8.75 9.76
CA GLN A 58 0.30 8.86 9.64
C GLN A 58 1.03 8.10 10.76
N LYS A 59 0.61 8.26 12.02
CA LYS A 59 1.17 7.51 13.16
C LYS A 59 1.05 6.00 12.97
N LEU A 60 -0.12 5.53 12.53
CA LEU A 60 -0.37 4.11 12.25
C LEU A 60 0.56 3.62 11.14
N ALA A 61 0.70 4.37 10.04
CA ALA A 61 1.60 4.03 8.94
C ALA A 61 3.06 3.91 9.42
N HIS A 62 3.54 4.84 10.22
CA HIS A 62 4.90 4.80 10.79
C HIS A 62 5.11 3.66 11.80
N GLN A 63 4.06 3.22 12.49
CA GLN A 63 4.15 2.11 13.43
C GLN A 63 4.24 0.74 12.73
N LEU A 64 3.58 0.60 11.57
CA LEU A 64 3.51 -0.67 10.85
C LEU A 64 4.55 -0.81 9.75
N LEU A 65 4.82 0.26 9.00
CA LEU A 65 5.78 0.26 7.90
C LEU A 65 7.19 0.48 8.44
N LEU A 66 8.12 -0.29 7.90
CA LEU A 66 9.51 -0.30 8.37
C LEU A 66 10.39 0.69 7.60
N ASP A 67 9.93 1.15 6.44
CA ASP A 67 10.64 2.11 5.58
C ASP A 67 9.85 3.42 5.45
N LYS A 68 10.56 4.55 5.59
CA LYS A 68 10.04 5.90 5.39
C LYS A 68 9.63 6.15 3.94
N ASN A 69 10.31 5.54 2.98
CA ASN A 69 9.98 5.71 1.56
C ASN A 69 8.62 5.07 1.23
N ALA A 70 8.32 3.92 1.84
CA ALA A 70 7.02 3.26 1.72
C ALA A 70 5.89 4.15 2.27
N VAL A 71 6.13 4.85 3.38
CA VAL A 71 5.15 5.79 3.97
C VAL A 71 4.90 6.97 3.02
N LYS A 72 5.98 7.59 2.49
CA LYS A 72 5.84 8.71 1.54
C LYS A 72 5.05 8.29 0.30
N LYS A 73 5.46 7.19 -0.34
CA LYS A 73 4.79 6.65 -1.51
C LYS A 73 3.32 6.30 -1.24
N LEU A 74 3.01 5.79 -0.05
CA LEU A 74 1.62 5.50 0.34
C LEU A 74 0.74 6.75 0.25
N PHE A 75 1.16 7.85 0.88
CA PHE A 75 0.35 9.08 0.95
C PHE A 75 0.40 9.93 -0.33
N GLU A 76 1.54 9.98 -1.00
CA GLU A 76 1.73 10.80 -2.20
C GLU A 76 1.16 10.14 -3.45
N ASP A 77 1.39 8.83 -3.62
CA ASP A 77 1.06 8.14 -4.88
C ASP A 77 -0.11 7.18 -4.76
N ILE A 78 -0.20 6.38 -3.69
CA ILE A 78 -1.11 5.23 -3.64
C ILE A 78 -2.51 5.64 -3.19
N LEU A 79 -2.64 6.34 -2.06
CA LEU A 79 -3.95 6.73 -1.52
C LEU A 79 -4.77 7.61 -2.48
N PRO A 80 -4.18 8.60 -3.19
CA PRO A 80 -4.93 9.40 -4.16
C PRO A 80 -5.48 8.61 -5.36
N ARG A 81 -4.93 7.43 -5.66
CA ARG A 81 -5.44 6.57 -6.75
C ARG A 81 -6.79 5.92 -6.42
N PHE A 82 -7.13 5.79 -5.13
CA PHE A 82 -8.31 5.07 -4.69
C PHE A 82 -9.45 6.02 -4.31
N SER A 83 -10.61 5.82 -4.94
CA SER A 83 -11.85 6.56 -4.66
C SER A 83 -12.40 6.12 -3.31
N PRO A 84 -13.04 6.99 -2.50
CA PRO A 84 -13.66 6.65 -1.21
C PRO A 84 -14.47 5.34 -1.21
N GLU A 85 -15.17 5.05 -2.30
CA GLU A 85 -16.06 3.89 -2.46
C GLU A 85 -15.33 2.55 -2.71
N ASP A 86 -14.05 2.59 -3.09
CA ASP A 86 -13.28 1.37 -3.36
C ASP A 86 -13.11 0.54 -2.07
N SER A 87 -13.58 -0.71 -2.11
CA SER A 87 -13.50 -1.66 -0.99
C SER A 87 -12.33 -2.64 -1.09
N ASN A 88 -11.90 -2.97 -2.31
CA ASN A 88 -10.81 -3.90 -2.60
C ASN A 88 -9.64 -3.18 -3.27
N TYR A 89 -8.50 -3.09 -2.57
CA TYR A 89 -7.31 -2.40 -3.05
C TYR A 89 -6.31 -3.34 -3.72
N LEU A 90 -6.33 -4.61 -3.33
CA LEU A 90 -5.35 -5.63 -3.68
C LEU A 90 -6.01 -6.83 -4.33
N ARG A 91 -5.30 -7.46 -5.27
CA ARG A 91 -5.69 -8.71 -5.92
C ARG A 91 -4.55 -9.73 -5.82
N SER A 92 -4.88 -10.98 -5.58
CA SER A 92 -3.94 -12.10 -5.74
C SER A 92 -4.23 -12.88 -7.02
N ILE A 93 -3.18 -13.24 -7.75
CA ILE A 93 -3.23 -14.08 -8.96
C ILE A 93 -2.31 -15.28 -8.72
N SER A 94 -2.76 -16.48 -9.08
CA SER A 94 -1.92 -17.69 -8.98
C SER A 94 -0.74 -17.60 -9.94
N ALA A 95 0.47 -17.95 -9.47
CA ALA A 95 1.71 -17.85 -10.23
C ALA A 95 2.37 -19.22 -10.48
N GLY A 96 1.60 -20.31 -10.36
CA GLY A 96 2.09 -21.68 -10.51
C GLY A 96 2.80 -22.22 -9.27
N PHE A 97 3.68 -23.20 -9.46
CA PHE A 97 4.41 -23.88 -8.39
C PHE A 97 5.89 -23.56 -8.44
N ARG A 98 6.51 -23.41 -7.28
CA ARG A 98 7.96 -23.23 -7.16
C ARG A 98 8.68 -24.57 -7.39
N SER A 99 9.77 -24.53 -8.15
CA SER A 99 10.64 -25.69 -8.35
C SER A 99 11.37 -26.07 -7.06
N GLY A 100 11.40 -27.36 -6.74
CA GLY A 100 12.08 -27.93 -5.58
C GLY A 100 11.15 -28.31 -4.43
N ASP A 101 10.37 -27.35 -3.92
CA ASP A 101 9.43 -27.59 -2.80
C ASP A 101 7.95 -27.70 -3.24
N SER A 102 7.67 -27.57 -4.54
CA SER A 102 6.32 -27.58 -5.13
C SER A 102 5.35 -26.66 -4.40
N ALA A 103 5.84 -25.56 -3.84
CA ALA A 103 4.98 -24.61 -3.12
C ALA A 103 4.13 -23.79 -4.10
N GLU A 104 2.84 -23.69 -3.84
CA GLU A 104 1.94 -22.82 -4.61
C GLU A 104 2.32 -21.34 -4.44
N MET A 105 2.60 -20.68 -5.55
CA MET A 105 2.99 -19.27 -5.62
C MET A 105 1.79 -18.40 -6.05
N ALA A 106 1.80 -17.16 -5.59
CA ALA A 106 0.82 -16.14 -5.95
C ALA A 106 1.47 -14.77 -6.04
N VAL A 107 1.10 -14.02 -7.07
CA VAL A 107 1.42 -12.58 -7.19
C VAL A 107 0.32 -11.79 -6.49
N VAL A 108 0.70 -10.91 -5.58
CA VAL A 108 -0.20 -9.93 -4.95
C VAL A 108 0.14 -8.56 -5.52
N ALA A 109 -0.86 -7.89 -6.09
CA ALA A 109 -0.70 -6.58 -6.73
C ALA A 109 -1.81 -5.60 -6.33
N LEU A 110 -1.49 -4.30 -6.41
CA LEU A 110 -2.47 -3.21 -6.33
C LEU A 110 -3.35 -3.21 -7.60
N LEU A 111 -4.66 -2.98 -7.43
CA LEU A 111 -5.63 -2.99 -8.53
C LEU A 111 -5.51 -1.78 -9.47
N LYS A 112 -5.22 -0.59 -8.94
CA LYS A 112 -5.09 0.64 -9.74
C LYS A 112 -3.61 1.01 -9.91
N SER A 113 -3.03 0.60 -11.04
CA SER A 113 -1.64 0.91 -11.43
C SER A 113 -1.50 2.22 -12.22
N ALA A 114 -2.61 2.86 -12.61
CA ALA A 114 -2.57 4.16 -13.26
C ALA A 114 -2.26 5.24 -12.22
N LYS A 115 -1.08 5.86 -12.32
CA LYS A 115 -0.81 7.13 -11.65
C LYS A 115 -1.97 8.08 -11.96
N PRO A 116 -2.55 8.78 -10.97
CA PRO A 116 -3.48 9.83 -11.31
C PRO A 116 -2.64 10.87 -12.08
N VAL A 117 -2.97 11.08 -13.35
CA VAL A 117 -2.42 12.18 -14.11
C VAL A 117 -2.85 13.42 -13.35
N VAL A 118 -1.90 14.01 -12.60
CA VAL A 118 -2.08 15.30 -11.96
C VAL A 118 -2.32 16.25 -13.12
N ALA A 119 -3.58 16.57 -13.40
CA ALA A 119 -3.90 17.75 -14.19
C ALA A 119 -3.16 18.91 -13.50
N PRO A 120 -2.24 19.60 -14.19
CA PRO A 120 -1.44 20.63 -13.55
C PRO A 120 -2.40 21.69 -13.02
N LYS A 121 -2.56 21.73 -11.70
CA LYS A 121 -3.16 22.88 -11.03
C LYS A 121 -2.16 24.00 -11.18
N THR A 122 -2.34 24.82 -12.22
CA THR A 122 -1.67 26.10 -12.39
C THR A 122 -1.79 26.87 -11.08
N PRO A 123 -0.68 27.24 -10.42
CA PRO A 123 -0.75 28.00 -9.18
C PRO A 123 -1.22 29.42 -9.51
N ALA A 124 -2.50 29.69 -9.27
CA ALA A 124 -2.96 31.05 -9.05
C ALA A 124 -2.56 31.44 -7.62
N THR A 125 -1.71 32.46 -7.46
CA THR A 125 -1.84 33.55 -6.44
C THR A 125 -0.66 34.54 -6.50
N LYS A 126 -0.99 35.77 -6.95
CA LYS A 126 -0.59 37.13 -6.46
C LYS A 126 0.88 37.62 -6.47
N GLU A 127 1.13 38.53 -7.41
CA GLU A 127 1.95 39.75 -7.29
C GLU A 127 1.22 40.82 -8.16
N ALA A 128 1.05 42.12 -7.89
CA ALA A 128 1.34 43.01 -6.78
C ALA A 128 0.39 44.23 -6.94
N LYS A 129 -0.15 44.76 -5.83
CA LYS A 129 -0.63 46.15 -5.79
C LYS A 129 0.62 47.04 -5.68
N THR A 130 0.88 47.90 -6.67
CA THR A 130 1.61 49.19 -6.51
C THR A 130 1.59 49.96 -7.84
N LYS A 131 1.53 51.30 -7.74
CA LYS A 131 1.34 52.35 -8.78
C LYS A 131 -0.16 52.61 -9.06
N ALA A 132 -0.86 53.49 -8.36
CA ALA A 132 -0.61 54.91 -8.08
C ALA A 132 -0.44 55.76 -9.35
N LYS A 133 -1.51 56.53 -9.66
CA LYS A 133 -1.47 57.95 -10.04
C LYS A 133 -0.66 58.31 -11.30
N LYS A 134 -1.35 58.39 -12.46
CA LYS A 134 -1.39 59.58 -13.33
C LYS A 134 -2.52 59.46 -14.33
#